data_AF-X0YPU6-F1
#
_entry.id   AF-X0YPU6-F1
#
_cell.length_a   1.000
_cell.length_b   1.000
_cell.length_c   1.000
_cell.angle_alpha   90.00
_cell.angle_beta   90.00
_cell.angle_gamma   90.00
#
_symmetry.space_group_name_H-M   'P 1'
#
loop_
_entity.id
_entity.type
_entity.pdbx_description
1 polymer ?
#
loop_
_entity_poly.entity_id
_entity_poly.type
_entity_poly.pdbx_seq_one_letter_code
_entity_poly.pdbx_strand_id
1 'polypeptide(L)'
;MINLVRLFSLRHFYREKWKSGLTIVGIALGVAVFISIRISINSALGAFKNTVDHVAGRTHLEITSPGHGFDENLFLVAKGTNGVRAVTPVVQSVVQCAPPVNEPLLLLGIDIFSDRQFRTYRFQA
;
A
#
# COMPACT_ATOMS: atom_id res chain seq x y z
N MET A 1 3.18 -36.79 -39.34
CA MET A 1 2.60 -37.58 -38.23
C MET A 1 1.58 -36.83 -37.37
N ILE A 2 1.67 -35.49 -37.22
CA ILE A 2 0.70 -34.66 -36.45
C ILE A 2 -0.75 -34.66 -37.00
N ASN A 3 -0.95 -34.84 -38.30
CA ASN A 3 -2.29 -34.81 -38.90
C ASN A 3 -3.17 -36.02 -38.52
N LEU A 4 -2.59 -37.18 -38.21
CA LEU A 4 -3.35 -38.38 -37.83
C LEU A 4 -3.96 -38.26 -36.43
N VAL A 5 -3.18 -37.71 -35.48
CA VAL A 5 -3.63 -37.47 -34.10
C VAL A 5 -4.76 -36.43 -34.09
N ARG A 6 -4.63 -35.38 -34.91
CA ARG A 6 -5.62 -34.30 -35.01
C ARG A 6 -6.96 -34.81 -35.55
N LEU A 7 -6.97 -35.63 -36.61
CA LEU A 7 -8.21 -36.12 -37.24
C LEU A 7 -8.97 -37.14 -36.37
N PHE A 8 -8.28 -38.05 -35.68
CA PHE A 8 -8.94 -39.04 -34.81
C PHE A 8 -9.40 -38.44 -33.48
N SER A 9 -8.59 -37.56 -32.87
CA SER A 9 -8.90 -37.00 -31.56
C SER A 9 -10.05 -35.99 -31.61
N LEU A 10 -10.16 -35.18 -32.68
CA LEU A 10 -11.27 -34.23 -32.84
C LEU A 10 -12.62 -34.92 -33.06
N ARG A 11 -12.65 -36.06 -33.76
CA ARG A 11 -13.89 -36.78 -34.06
C ARG A 11 -14.44 -37.55 -32.85
N HIS A 12 -13.56 -37.96 -31.93
CA HIS A 12 -13.95 -38.60 -30.67
C HIS A 12 -14.52 -37.58 -29.67
N PHE A 13 -13.93 -36.38 -29.60
CA PHE A 13 -14.40 -35.27 -28.77
C PHE A 13 -15.83 -34.82 -29.14
N TYR A 14 -16.19 -34.94 -30.41
CA TYR A 14 -17.54 -34.60 -30.92
C TYR A 14 -18.61 -35.67 -30.66
N ARG A 15 -18.22 -36.88 -30.23
CA ARG A 15 -19.15 -38.00 -30.02
C ARG A 15 -19.66 -38.09 -28.58
N GLU A 16 -18.84 -37.65 -27.61
CA GLU A 16 -19.24 -37.48 -26.20
C GLU A 16 -19.21 -35.98 -25.80
N LYS A 17 -19.98 -35.16 -26.55
CA LYS A 17 -20.02 -33.69 -26.38
C LYS A 17 -20.25 -33.25 -24.93
N TRP A 18 -21.06 -34.00 -24.18
CA TRP A 18 -21.37 -33.65 -22.80
C TRP A 18 -20.18 -33.80 -21.86
N LYS A 19 -19.43 -34.90 -21.94
CA LYS A 19 -18.28 -35.13 -21.08
C LYS A 19 -17.16 -34.12 -21.37
N SER A 20 -16.96 -33.82 -22.65
CA SER A 20 -15.98 -32.83 -23.13
C SER A 20 -16.35 -31.41 -22.72
N GLY A 21 -17.63 -31.04 -22.82
CA GLY A 21 -18.11 -29.74 -22.33
C GLY A 21 -17.94 -29.59 -20.82
N LEU A 22 -18.29 -30.62 -20.05
CA LEU A 22 -18.19 -30.59 -18.59
C LEU A 22 -16.73 -30.47 -18.10
N THR A 23 -15.79 -31.12 -18.78
CA THR A 23 -14.35 -30.98 -18.46
C THR A 23 -13.82 -29.58 -18.78
N ILE A 24 -14.19 -29.02 -19.93
CA ILE A 24 -13.80 -27.64 -20.29
C ILE A 24 -14.35 -26.65 -19.27
N VAL A 25 -15.62 -26.77 -18.90
CA VAL A 25 -16.24 -25.89 -17.90
C VAL A 25 -15.55 -26.03 -16.54
N GLY A 26 -15.23 -27.25 -16.10
CA GLY A 26 -14.50 -27.47 -14.85
C GLY A 26 -13.12 -26.81 -14.84
N ILE A 27 -12.36 -26.95 -15.93
CA ILE A 27 -11.04 -26.30 -16.07
C ILE A 27 -11.19 -24.78 -16.10
N ALA A 28 -12.14 -24.27 -16.88
CA ALA A 28 -12.39 -22.84 -17.00
C ALA A 28 -12.76 -22.21 -15.65
N LEU A 29 -13.65 -22.87 -14.87
CA LEU A 29 -14.02 -22.42 -13.54
C LEU A 29 -12.82 -22.43 -12.58
N GLY A 30 -12.02 -23.50 -12.58
CA GLY A 30 -10.83 -23.59 -11.73
C GLY A 30 -9.82 -22.48 -12.02
N VAL A 31 -9.51 -22.26 -13.31
CA VAL A 31 -8.58 -21.21 -13.75
C VAL A 31 -9.13 -19.81 -13.43
N ALA A 32 -10.42 -19.57 -13.68
CA ALA A 32 -11.06 -18.28 -13.40
C ALA A 32 -11.02 -17.93 -11.91
N VAL A 33 -11.35 -18.87 -11.02
CA VAL A 33 -11.30 -18.65 -9.57
C VAL A 33 -9.87 -18.41 -9.11
N PHE A 34 -8.91 -19.20 -9.59
CA PHE A 34 -7.50 -19.02 -9.24
C PHE A 34 -6.98 -17.63 -9.63
N ILE A 35 -7.28 -17.18 -10.86
CA ILE A 35 -6.89 -15.85 -11.34
C ILE A 35 -7.60 -14.76 -10.52
N SER A 36 -8.90 -14.90 -10.25
CA SER A 36 -9.67 -13.94 -9.46
C SER A 36 -9.10 -13.74 -8.05
N ILE A 37 -8.76 -14.83 -7.36
CA ILE A 37 -8.12 -14.78 -6.04
C ILE A 37 -6.78 -14.05 -6.12
N ARG A 38 -5.94 -14.41 -7.10
CA ARG A 38 -4.62 -13.76 -7.28
C ARG A 38 -4.73 -12.26 -7.53
N ILE A 39 -5.66 -11.85 -8.39
CA ILE A 39 -5.92 -10.44 -8.66
C ILE A 39 -6.42 -9.75 -7.39
N SER A 40 -7.36 -10.36 -6.67
CA SER A 40 -7.92 -9.79 -5.44
C SER A 40 -6.87 -9.59 -4.35
N ILE A 41 -6.02 -10.59 -4.12
CA ILE A 41 -4.91 -10.50 -3.15
C ILE A 41 -3.93 -9.39 -3.55
N ASN A 42 -3.49 -9.36 -4.81
CA ASN A 42 -2.52 -8.35 -5.25
C ASN A 42 -3.11 -6.94 -5.21
N SER A 43 -4.38 -6.77 -5.57
CA SER A 43 -5.08 -5.50 -5.48
C SER A 43 -5.28 -5.05 -4.04
N ALA A 44 -5.64 -5.96 -3.12
CA ALA A 44 -5.78 -5.65 -1.71
C ALA A 44 -4.44 -5.22 -1.10
N LEU A 45 -3.35 -5.93 -1.41
CA LEU A 45 -2.00 -5.56 -0.96
C LEU A 45 -1.53 -4.23 -1.55
N GLY A 46 -1.79 -3.97 -2.83
CA GLY A 46 -1.48 -2.69 -3.46
C GLY A 46 -2.28 -1.53 -2.86
N ALA A 47 -3.58 -1.70 -2.64
CA ALA A 47 -4.44 -0.71 -2.00
C ALA A 47 -4.05 -0.46 -0.54
N PHE A 48 -3.68 -1.51 0.18
CA PHE A 48 -3.18 -1.38 1.56
C PHE A 48 -1.86 -0.61 1.59
N LYS A 49 -0.89 -0.97 0.73
CA LYS A 49 0.37 -0.22 0.61
C LYS A 49 0.15 1.25 0.28
N ASN A 50 -0.72 1.54 -0.69
CA ASN A 50 -1.06 2.93 -1.03
C ASN A 50 -1.71 3.66 0.14
N THR A 51 -2.61 3.00 0.89
CA THR A 51 -3.23 3.59 2.09
C THR A 51 -2.20 3.87 3.18
N VAL A 52 -1.28 2.93 3.43
CA VAL A 52 -0.19 3.12 4.40
C VAL A 52 0.73 4.26 3.96
N ASP A 53 1.14 4.31 2.70
CA ASP A 53 1.96 5.39 2.14
C ASP A 53 1.24 6.75 2.24
N HIS A 54 -0.09 6.78 2.13
CA HIS A 54 -0.90 7.98 2.30
C HIS A 54 -1.08 8.42 3.76
N VAL A 55 -1.23 7.48 4.69
CA VAL A 55 -1.50 7.77 6.12
C VAL A 55 -0.21 8.02 6.90
N ALA A 56 0.84 7.22 6.67
CA ALA A 56 2.14 7.39 7.30
C ALA A 56 2.97 8.54 6.66
N GLY A 57 2.63 8.92 5.41
CA GLY A 57 3.47 9.76 4.57
C GLY A 57 4.60 8.96 3.94
N ARG A 58 5.24 9.49 2.89
CA ARG A 58 6.37 8.81 2.20
C ARG A 58 7.68 8.84 3.00
N THR A 59 7.63 8.53 4.29
CA THR A 59 8.79 8.55 5.18
C THR A 59 9.42 7.16 5.21
N HIS A 60 10.67 7.04 4.74
CA HIS A 60 11.40 5.77 4.76
C HIS A 60 12.10 5.50 6.11
N LEU A 61 12.44 6.56 6.84
CA LEU A 61 13.23 6.51 8.08
C LEU A 61 12.72 7.59 9.04
N GLU A 62 12.59 7.22 10.31
CA GLU A 62 12.20 8.13 11.40
C GLU A 62 13.33 8.20 12.43
N ILE A 63 13.66 9.41 12.87
CA ILE A 63 14.66 9.66 13.91
C ILE A 63 13.91 10.10 15.15
N THR A 64 13.92 9.26 16.20
CA THR A 64 13.26 9.56 17.48
C THR A 64 14.26 9.50 18.62
N SER A 65 14.00 10.28 19.67
CA SER A 65 14.81 10.31 20.89
C SER A 65 13.92 10.01 22.10
N PRO A 66 14.25 9.03 22.95
CA PRO A 66 13.51 8.80 24.18
C PRO A 66 13.77 9.95 25.17
N GLY A 67 12.70 10.64 25.59
CA GLY A 67 12.77 11.64 26.67
C GLY A 67 12.94 13.07 26.17
N HIS A 68 14.16 13.60 26.22
CA HIS A 68 14.45 15.05 26.15
C HIS A 68 14.47 15.67 24.73
N GLY A 69 14.10 14.91 23.70
CA GLY A 69 14.22 15.35 22.31
C GLY A 69 15.66 15.32 21.81
N PHE A 70 15.97 16.12 20.80
CA PHE A 70 17.30 16.26 20.21
C PHE A 70 17.58 17.73 19.89
N ASP A 71 18.86 18.08 19.75
CA ASP A 71 19.26 19.41 19.28
C ASP A 71 18.69 19.66 17.89
N GLU A 72 18.10 20.83 17.68
CA GLU A 72 17.54 21.27 16.39
C GLU A 72 18.59 21.28 15.27
N ASN A 73 19.88 21.40 15.62
CA ASN A 73 20.99 21.24 14.67
C ASN A 73 21.00 19.87 13.96
N LEU A 74 20.41 18.83 14.56
CA LEU A 74 20.31 17.49 13.94
C LEU A 74 19.49 17.54 12.64
N PHE A 75 18.50 18.43 12.55
CA PHE A 75 17.73 18.62 11.31
C PHE A 75 18.63 19.05 10.16
N LEU A 76 19.58 19.97 10.41
CA LEU A 76 20.53 20.44 9.40
C LEU A 76 21.47 19.31 8.95
N VAL A 77 21.95 18.50 9.91
CA VAL A 77 22.81 17.33 9.61
C VAL A 77 22.07 16.30 8.77
N ALA A 78 20.84 15.94 9.16
CA ALA A 78 20.01 14.99 8.43
C ALA A 78 19.72 15.47 7.00
N LYS A 79 19.41 16.77 6.84
CA LYS A 79 19.16 17.39 5.54
C LYS A 79 20.40 17.44 4.64
N GLY A 80 21.60 17.55 5.22
CA GLY A 80 22.88 17.57 4.51
C GLY A 80 23.45 16.19 4.17
N THR A 81 22.83 15.10 4.62
CA THR A 81 23.34 13.75 4.42
C THR A 81 23.14 13.28 2.97
N ASN A 82 24.20 12.79 2.34
CA ASN A 82 24.14 12.32 0.95
C ASN A 82 23.17 11.14 0.81
N GLY A 83 22.28 11.20 -0.19
CA GLY A 83 21.22 10.21 -0.41
C GLY A 83 19.89 10.52 0.27
N VAL A 84 19.81 11.52 1.16
CA VAL A 84 18.56 11.97 1.76
C VAL A 84 17.86 12.95 0.82
N ARG A 85 16.65 12.60 0.36
CA ARG A 85 15.88 13.43 -0.57
C ARG A 85 15.15 14.59 0.12
N ALA A 86 14.63 14.33 1.31
CA ALA A 86 13.75 15.23 2.05
C ALA A 86 13.87 14.93 3.54
N VAL A 87 13.67 15.93 4.39
CA VAL A 87 13.58 15.81 5.86
C VAL A 87 12.54 16.80 6.35
N THR A 88 11.68 16.41 7.29
CA THR A 88 10.67 17.27 7.91
C THR A 88 10.71 17.09 9.43
N PRO A 89 10.77 18.16 10.23
CA PRO A 89 10.68 18.06 11.68
C PRO A 89 9.22 17.90 12.12
N VAL A 90 8.99 17.06 13.13
CA VAL A 90 7.69 16.88 13.77
C VAL A 90 7.89 16.91 15.29
N VAL A 91 7.08 17.72 15.98
CA VAL A 91 7.07 17.80 17.44
C VAL A 91 5.74 17.25 17.94
N GLN A 92 5.80 16.30 18.88
CA GLN A 92 4.62 15.67 19.47
C GLN A 92 4.63 15.88 20.98
N SER A 93 3.55 16.44 21.53
CA SER A 93 3.39 16.64 22.97
C SER A 93 1.95 16.45 23.39
N VAL A 94 1.72 15.86 24.56
CA VAL A 94 0.39 15.78 25.15
C VAL A 94 0.17 17.02 26.00
N VAL A 95 -0.81 17.83 25.63
CA VAL A 95 -1.16 19.07 26.31
C VAL A 95 -2.53 18.95 26.97
N GLN A 96 -2.69 19.55 28.15
CA GLN A 96 -4.01 19.68 28.78
C GLN A 96 -4.71 20.89 28.20
N CYS A 97 -5.86 20.68 27.55
CA CYS A 97 -6.63 21.78 27.02
C CYS A 97 -7.37 22.54 28.12
N ALA A 98 -7.36 23.86 28.02
CA ALA A 98 -8.15 24.71 28.90
C ALA A 98 -9.67 24.43 28.73
N PRO A 99 -10.50 24.81 29.70
CA PRO A 99 -11.96 24.71 29.58
C PRO A 99 -12.48 25.37 28.30
N PRO A 100 -13.52 24.82 27.65
CA PRO A 100 -14.42 23.76 28.13
C PRO A 100 -13.97 22.33 27.78
N VAL A 101 -12.88 22.15 27.03
CA VAL A 101 -12.47 20.82 26.54
C VAL A 101 -11.96 19.96 27.70
N ASN A 102 -11.05 20.49 28.54
CA ASN A 102 -10.53 19.84 29.77
C ASN A 102 -10.10 18.36 29.59
N GLU A 103 -9.61 18.02 28.40
CA GLU A 103 -9.13 16.70 28.03
C GLU A 103 -7.68 16.79 27.53
N PRO A 104 -6.86 15.75 27.74
CA PRO A 104 -5.52 15.69 27.18
C PRO A 104 -5.61 15.55 25.66
N LEU A 105 -5.06 16.52 24.93
CA LEU A 105 -4.96 16.47 23.48
C LEU A 105 -3.51 16.21 23.05
N LEU A 106 -3.38 15.48 21.95
CA LEU A 106 -2.11 15.35 21.26
C LEU A 106 -1.86 16.58 20.40
N LEU A 107 -0.93 17.42 20.84
CA LEU A 107 -0.42 18.54 20.05
C LEU A 107 0.65 18.03 19.08
N LEU A 108 0.41 18.25 17.79
CA LEU A 108 1.33 17.94 16.71
C LEU A 108 1.81 19.23 16.05
N GLY A 109 3.09 19.56 16.21
CA GLY A 109 3.76 20.63 15.49
C GLY A 109 4.42 20.07 14.23
N ILE A 110 4.02 20.59 13.06
CA ILE A 110 4.56 20.20 11.75
C ILE A 110 5.09 21.43 11.00
N ASP A 111 6.17 21.25 10.24
CA ASP A 111 6.61 22.27 9.28
C ASP A 111 5.92 22.07 7.93
N ILE A 112 4.94 22.92 7.63
CA ILE A 112 4.14 22.88 6.40
C ILE A 112 4.96 23.03 5.10
N PHE A 113 6.17 23.60 5.15
CA PHE A 113 7.00 23.78 3.95
C PHE A 113 7.76 22.50 3.63
N SER A 114 8.39 21.91 4.64
CA SER A 114 9.16 20.67 4.49
C SER A 114 8.26 19.44 4.37
N ASP A 115 7.09 19.43 5.03
CA ASP A 115 6.19 18.27 5.08
C ASP A 115 5.46 17.99 3.76
N ARG A 116 5.31 18.99 2.88
CA ARG A 116 4.69 18.82 1.54
C ARG A 116 5.35 17.74 0.69
N GLN A 117 6.63 17.45 0.92
CA GLN A 117 7.36 16.41 0.21
C GLN A 117 6.99 14.99 0.68
N PHE A 118 6.40 14.89 1.88
CA PHE A 118 6.03 13.63 2.53
C PHE A 118 4.52 13.36 2.49
N ARG A 119 3.70 14.41 2.61
CA ARG A 119 2.24 14.31 2.71
C ARG A 119 1.55 15.26 1.74
N THR A 120 0.55 14.75 1.02
CA THR A 120 -0.37 15.56 0.21
C THR A 120 -1.56 15.95 1.10
N TYR A 121 -1.43 17.01 1.89
CA TYR A 121 -2.57 17.54 2.63
C TYR A 121 -3.59 18.13 1.64
N ARG A 122 -4.80 17.56 1.60
CA ARG A 122 -5.99 18.25 1.09
C ARG A 122 -6.69 18.89 2.28
N PHE A 123 -6.33 20.12 2.62
CA PHE A 123 -7.15 20.93 3.51
C PHE A 123 -8.43 21.27 2.76
N GLN A 124 -9.49 20.54 3.06
CA GLN A 124 -10.83 20.88 2.60
C GLN A 124 -11.31 21.99 3.55
N ALA A 125 -11.23 23.22 3.07
CA ALA A 125 -11.79 24.40 3.74
C ALA A 125 -13.31 24.40 3.61
#